data_AF-A0A368BTW0-F1
#
_entry.id   AF-A0A368BTW0-F1
#
_cell.length_a   1.000
_cell.length_b   1.000
_cell.length_c   1.000
_cell.angle_alpha   90.00
_cell.angle_beta   90.00
_cell.angle_gamma   90.00
#
_symmetry.space_group_name_H-M   'P 1'
#
loop_
_entity.id
_entity.type
_entity.pdbx_description
1 polymer ?
#
loop_
_entity_poly.entity_id
_entity_poly.type
_entity_poly.pdbx_seq_one_letter_code
_entity_poly.pdbx_strand_id
1 'polypeptide(L)' 'MDWSDTYEIVDNLCDKYPEINPQKLLFTDLMNMVTSLEGFEGKTEYCNERILEAIQSIWIEEQD' A
#
# COMPACT_ATOMS: atom_id res chain seq x y z
N MET A 1 -8.74 7.42 4.99
CA MET A 1 -7.35 7.08 4.62
C MET A 1 -7.06 7.62 3.23
N ASP A 2 -5.97 8.35 3.06
CA ASP A 2 -5.47 8.79 1.76
C ASP A 2 -4.00 8.39 1.57
N TRP A 3 -3.40 8.77 0.45
CA TRP A 3 -2.02 8.40 0.08
C TRP A 3 -0.94 8.91 1.05
N SER A 4 -1.25 9.81 1.97
CA SER A 4 -0.32 10.29 3.00
C SER A 4 -0.34 9.42 4.27
N ASP A 5 -1.36 8.60 4.46
CA ASP A 5 -1.53 7.70 5.61
C ASP A 5 -0.75 6.38 5.43
N THR A 6 0.54 6.47 5.05
CA THR A 6 1.36 5.32 4.64
C THR A 6 1.34 4.15 5.62
N TYR A 7 1.48 4.42 6.92
CA TYR A 7 1.50 3.38 7.95
C TYR A 7 0.13 2.69 8.10
N GLU A 8 -0.97 3.47 8.11
CA GLU A 8 -2.32 2.91 8.20
C GLU A 8 -2.66 2.07 6.97
N ILE A 9 -2.22 2.51 5.79
CA ILE A 9 -2.31 1.72 4.55
C ILE A 9 -1.59 0.37 4.73
N VAL A 10 -0.34 0.38 5.21
CA VAL A 10 0.45 -0.84 5.40
C VAL A 10 -0.20 -1.79 6.40
N ASP A 11 -0.67 -1.30 7.55
CA ASP A 11 -1.38 -2.12 8.53
C ASP A 11 -2.58 -2.84 7.88
N ASN A 12 -3.41 -2.10 7.14
CA ASN A 12 -4.55 -2.67 6.43
C ASN A 12 -4.14 -3.66 5.33
N LEU A 13 -3.02 -3.43 4.65
CA LEU A 13 -2.49 -4.36 3.66
C LEU A 13 -1.96 -5.64 4.31
N CYS A 14 -1.28 -5.55 5.45
CA CYS A 14 -0.83 -6.69 6.23
C CYS A 14 -2.00 -7.56 6.71
N ASP A 15 -3.05 -6.94 7.26
CA ASP A 15 -4.25 -7.65 7.73
C ASP A 15 -5.04 -8.30 6.59
N LYS A 16 -5.21 -7.59 5.46
CA LYS A 16 -6.05 -8.05 4.34
C LYS A 16 -5.32 -9.01 3.41
N TYR A 17 -4.00 -8.89 3.29
CA TYR A 17 -3.17 -9.64 2.35
C TYR A 17 -1.91 -10.23 3.00
N PRO A 18 -2.05 -11.03 4.08
CA PRO A 18 -0.90 -11.53 4.86
C PRO A 18 0.01 -12.50 4.07
N GLU A 19 -0.51 -13.10 3.00
CA GLU A 19 0.21 -14.07 2.16
C GLU A 19 0.92 -13.44 0.95
N ILE A 20 0.71 -12.14 0.71
CA ILE A 20 1.35 -11.43 -0.40
C ILE A 20 2.76 -11.03 0.02
N ASN A 21 3.72 -11.31 -0.86
CA ASN A 21 5.10 -10.84 -0.70
C ASN A 21 5.26 -9.46 -1.36
N PRO A 22 5.40 -8.37 -0.58
CA PRO A 22 5.50 -7.02 -1.11
C PRO A 22 6.78 -6.80 -1.94
N GLN A 23 7.86 -7.55 -1.72
CA GLN A 23 9.11 -7.44 -2.51
C GLN A 23 8.93 -7.82 -3.99
N LYS A 24 7.91 -8.61 -4.31
CA LYS A 24 7.61 -9.07 -5.68
C LYS A 24 6.40 -8.39 -6.29
N LEU A 25 5.78 -7.46 -5.57
CA LEU A 25 4.55 -6.81 -5.99
C LEU A 25 4.85 -5.70 -7.00
N LEU A 26 4.06 -5.62 -8.07
CA LEU A 26 4.15 -4.51 -9.02
C LEU A 26 3.41 -3.29 -8.44
N PHE A 27 3.91 -2.09 -8.73
CA PHE A 27 3.27 -0.85 -8.27
C PHE A 27 1.83 -0.68 -8.75
N THR A 28 1.49 -1.18 -9.94
CA THR A 28 0.10 -1.20 -10.42
C THR A 28 -0.81 -2.05 -9.54
N ASP A 29 -0.31 -3.21 -9.09
CA ASP A 29 -1.07 -4.09 -8.21
C ASP A 29 -1.16 -3.49 -6.81
N LEU A 30 -0.06 -2.95 -6.29
CA LEU A 30 -0.06 -2.24 -5.01
C LEU A 30 -1.06 -1.08 -5.00
N MET A 31 -1.07 -0.25 -6.03
CA MET A 31 -2.03 0.85 -6.16
C MET A 31 -3.47 0.34 -6.17
N ASN A 32 -3.76 -0.75 -6.88
CA ASN A 32 -5.09 -1.37 -6.89
C ASN A 32 -5.50 -1.91 -5.51
N MET A 33 -4.55 -2.52 -4.78
CA MET A 33 -4.79 -3.03 -3.43
C MET A 33 -5.10 -1.91 -2.45
N VAL A 34 -4.30 -0.83 -2.47
CA VAL A 34 -4.50 0.37 -1.63
C VAL A 34 -5.83 1.04 -1.91
N THR A 35 -6.14 1.27 -3.19
CA THR A 35 -7.43 1.87 -3.60
C THR A 35 -8.64 0.98 -3.32
N SER A 36 -8.44 -0.31 -3.05
CA SER A 36 -9.48 -1.26 -2.66
C SER A 36 -9.60 -1.45 -1.14
N LEU A 37 -8.83 -0.70 -0.33
CA LEU A 37 -8.96 -0.71 1.12
C LEU A 37 -10.27 -0.01 1.53
N GLU A 38 -10.91 -0.53 2.58
CA GLU A 38 -12.13 0.08 3.10
C GLU A 38 -11.80 1.45 3.72
N GLY A 39 -12.58 2.48 3.40
CA GLY A 39 -12.33 3.84 3.90
C GLY A 39 -11.16 4.57 3.21
N PHE A 40 -10.63 4.03 2.11
CA PHE A 40 -9.66 4.74 1.27
C PHE A 40 -10.37 5.77 0.37
N GLU A 41 -9.96 7.03 0.47
CA GLU A 41 -10.56 8.17 -0.25
C GLU A 41 -9.52 8.93 -1.11
N GLY A 42 -8.27 8.44 -1.15
CA GLY A 42 -7.19 9.03 -1.94
C GLY A 42 -7.47 8.97 -3.44
N LYS A 43 -7.20 10.07 -4.15
CA LYS A 43 -7.33 10.13 -5.61
C LYS A 43 -6.07 9.65 -6.30
N THR A 44 -6.21 8.94 -7.41
CA THR A 44 -5.09 8.44 -8.21
C THR A 44 -4.18 9.55 -8.74
N GLU A 45 -4.68 10.77 -8.93
CA GLU A 45 -3.88 11.94 -9.32
C GLU A 45 -2.82 12.33 -8.28
N TYR A 46 -3.02 11.98 -7.00
CA TYR A 46 -2.07 12.23 -5.93
C TYR A 46 -1.13 11.03 -5.68
N CYS A 47 -1.39 9.90 -6.34
CA CYS A 47 -0.50 8.74 -6.30
C CYS A 47 0.70 8.97 -7.22
N ASN A 48 1.90 8.73 -6.70
CA ASN A 48 3.13 8.74 -7.47
C ASN A 48 4.03 7.57 -7.04
N GLU A 49 5.07 7.31 -7.83
CA GLU A 49 5.98 6.17 -7.58
C GLU A 49 6.67 6.24 -6.22
N ARG A 50 6.96 7.44 -5.69
CA ARG A 50 7.58 7.58 -4.36
C ARG A 50 6.66 7.15 -3.22
N ILE A 51 5.36 7.42 -3.35
CA ILE A 51 4.37 6.99 -2.36
C ILE A 51 4.26 5.46 -2.38
N LEU A 52 4.14 4.87 -3.58
CA LEU A 52 4.05 3.42 -3.72
C LEU A 52 5.32 2.72 -3.25
N GLU A 53 6.49 3.29 -3.53
CA GLU A 53 7.78 2.82 -3.01
C GLU A 53 7.83 2.86 -1.48
N ALA A 54 7.34 3.94 -0.85
CA ALA A 54 7.31 4.07 0.60
C ALA A 54 6.36 3.04 1.24
N ILE A 55 5.16 2.86 0.70
CA ILE A 55 4.21 1.84 1.15
C ILE A 55 4.83 0.44 1.01
N GLN A 56 5.42 0.13 -0.16
CA GLN A 56 6.03 -1.16 -0.40
C GLN A 56 7.20 -1.43 0.56
N SER A 57 8.07 -0.43 0.78
CA SER A 57 9.25 -0.58 1.65
C SER A 57 8.84 -0.85 3.10
N ILE A 58 7.92 -0.06 3.64
CA ILE A 58 7.43 -0.26 5.01
C ILE A 58 6.70 -1.60 5.14
N TRP A 59 5.92 -2.00 4.14
CA TRP A 59 5.27 -3.31 4.15
C TRP A 59 6.27 -4.47 4.15
N ILE A 60 7.39 -4.34 3.42
CA ILE A 60 8.49 -5.32 3.48
C ILE A 60 9.08 -5.37 4.89
N GLU A 61 9.32 -4.22 5.52
CA GLU A 61 9.88 -4.12 6.87
C GLU A 61 8.98 -4.76 7.94
N GLU A 62 7.65 -4.63 7.81
CA GLU A 62 6.68 -5.23 8.75
C GLU A 62 6.51 -6.76 8.57
N GLN A 63 6.91 -7.31 7.42
CA GLN A 63 6.82 -8.75 7.14
C GLN A 63 8.15 -9.52 7.33
N ASP A 64 9.27 -8.82 7.54
CA ASP A 64 10.59 -9.42 7.84
C ASP A 64 10.69 -9.87 9.31
#